data_AF-A0A0F9VPZ0-F1
#
_entry.id   AF-A0A0F9VPZ0-F1
#
_cell.length_a   1.000
_cell.length_b   1.000
_cell.length_c   1.000
_cell.angle_alpha   90.00
_cell.angle_beta   90.00
_cell.angle_gamma   90.00
#
_symmetry.space_group_name_H-M   'P 1'
#
loop_
_entity.id
_entity.type
_entity.pdbx_description
1 polymer ?
#
loop_
_entity_poly.entity_id
_entity_poly.type
_entity_poly.pdbx_seq_one_letter_code
_entity_poly.pdbx_strand_id
1 'polypeptide(L)'
;MINNKNFSPELLDAIWQNQTTAIILLDKNFIVIYANNSTSELLGLGNKRLLDQPFDSLFNYHSIDLERIKQYSLVEGVDCQQHRADVVFSDSRHAKVAVSTRQIKFNGSLYILFEWRQTDDEIKHDQASNQMHQYQAARNLIRGLAHEIKNPLGGIRGAAQLLQYEVDQQERDQCAELIIEQADRLRELVDRLLGPNQLPQKSYGNIHQSLESVARLSTLDNCSNISLVKDYDPSIPDVYIDQGKVQQVVLNIVRNAQQALVDGGEITIKTRINHQHRRPGKAPKKALLIQISDNGPGIDPSVRETLFYPMITNKEGGSGLGLSIAQTLIDQHDGYIECDSWPGHTEFNIYLPFAD
;
A
#
# COMPACT_ATOMS: atom_id res chain seq x y z
N MET A 1 31.26 -14.56 21.36
CA MET A 1 32.52 -15.20 21.79
C MET A 1 33.58 -14.88 20.75
N ILE A 2 34.64 -14.17 21.12
CA ILE A 2 35.74 -13.84 20.20
C ILE A 2 36.86 -14.87 20.39
N ASN A 3 37.39 -15.40 19.29
CA ASN A 3 38.55 -16.29 19.31
C ASN A 3 39.82 -15.43 19.41
N ASN A 4 40.34 -15.24 20.64
CA ASN A 4 41.44 -14.31 20.97
C ASN A 4 42.77 -14.56 20.22
N LYS A 5 42.88 -15.58 19.37
CA LYS A 5 44.09 -15.86 18.59
C LYS A 5 44.24 -14.99 17.33
N ASN A 6 43.15 -14.41 16.80
CA ASN A 6 43.16 -13.71 15.50
C ASN A 6 42.53 -12.30 15.51
N PHE A 7 42.17 -11.74 16.67
CA PHE A 7 41.56 -10.41 16.76
C PHE A 7 42.62 -9.37 17.16
N SER A 8 43.13 -8.63 16.17
CA SER A 8 44.07 -7.53 16.40
C SER A 8 43.34 -6.18 16.51
N PRO A 9 43.91 -5.17 17.19
CA PRO A 9 43.34 -3.82 17.25
C PRO A 9 43.11 -3.21 15.86
N GLU A 10 43.97 -3.53 14.88
CA GLU A 10 43.85 -3.05 13.50
C GLU A 10 42.63 -3.64 12.78
N LEU A 11 42.31 -4.91 13.03
CA LEU A 11 41.11 -5.53 12.48
C LEU A 11 39.84 -4.94 13.09
N LEU A 12 39.86 -4.63 14.40
CA LEU A 12 38.75 -3.94 15.07
C LEU A 12 38.50 -2.55 14.48
N ASP A 13 39.57 -1.76 14.28
CA ASP A 13 39.44 -0.45 13.64
C ASP A 13 38.91 -0.59 12.21
N ALA A 14 39.43 -1.54 11.42
CA ALA A 14 38.93 -1.80 10.08
C ALA A 14 37.43 -2.16 10.06
N ILE A 15 36.94 -2.95 11.02
CA ILE A 15 35.51 -3.28 11.14
C ILE A 15 34.67 -2.02 11.37
N TRP A 16 35.09 -1.13 12.26
CA TRP A 16 34.36 0.11 12.55
C TRP A 16 34.41 1.10 11.38
N GLN A 17 35.57 1.21 10.71
CA GLN A 17 35.75 2.08 9.55
C GLN A 17 34.94 1.65 8.33
N ASN A 18 34.62 0.36 8.19
CA ASN A 18 33.90 -0.20 7.02
C ASN A 18 32.42 -0.53 7.31
N GLN A 19 31.85 -0.05 8.42
CA GLN A 19 30.39 -0.11 8.62
C GLN A 19 29.70 0.76 7.57
N THR A 20 28.52 0.35 7.10
CA THR A 20 27.71 1.13 6.15
C THR A 20 26.94 2.27 6.83
N THR A 21 26.71 2.17 8.14
CA THR A 21 26.08 3.23 8.93
C THR A 21 27.13 4.23 9.43
N ALA A 22 26.74 5.50 9.52
CA ALA A 22 27.59 6.53 10.09
C ALA A 22 27.61 6.38 11.61
N ILE A 23 28.81 6.24 12.17
CA ILE A 23 29.03 5.98 13.59
C ILE A 23 29.89 7.10 14.17
N ILE A 24 29.43 7.66 15.28
CA ILE A 24 30.11 8.73 16.01
C ILE A 24 30.15 8.38 17.49
N LEU A 25 31.30 8.50 18.13
CA LEU A 25 31.43 8.43 19.58
C LEU A 25 31.58 9.84 20.15
N LEU A 26 30.70 10.19 21.07
CA LEU A 26 30.72 11.48 21.76
C LEU A 26 31.07 11.31 23.23
N ASP A 27 31.75 12.31 23.80
CA ASP A 27 31.90 12.43 25.25
C ASP A 27 30.59 12.93 25.92
N LYS A 28 30.60 13.05 27.25
CA LYS A 28 29.47 13.58 28.04
C LYS A 28 29.07 15.02 27.72
N ASN A 29 29.93 15.77 27.02
CA ASN A 29 29.72 17.14 26.60
C ASN A 29 29.40 17.24 25.09
N PHE A 30 29.11 16.11 24.44
CA PHE A 30 28.87 16.04 23.00
C PHE A 30 30.07 16.49 22.14
N ILE A 31 31.29 16.26 22.61
CA ILE A 31 32.52 16.42 21.82
C ILE A 31 32.81 15.12 21.09
N VAL A 32 33.15 15.22 19.80
CA VAL A 32 33.47 14.06 18.95
C VAL A 32 34.83 13.46 19.31
N ILE A 33 34.82 12.19 19.71
CA ILE A 33 36.02 11.41 20.03
C ILE A 33 36.39 10.45 18.90
N TYR A 34 35.38 9.96 18.17
CA TYR A 34 35.57 9.03 17.08
C TYR A 34 34.49 9.23 16.03
N ALA A 35 34.88 9.05 14.77
CA ALA A 35 34.00 8.99 13.62
C ALA A 35 34.55 7.95 12.64
N ASN A 36 33.68 7.13 12.06
CA ASN A 36 34.06 6.21 10.99
C ASN A 36 34.04 6.89 9.60
N ASN A 37 34.46 6.18 8.56
CA ASN A 37 34.47 6.69 7.19
C ASN A 37 33.07 7.11 6.71
N SER A 38 32.01 6.35 7.01
CA SER A 38 30.64 6.72 6.62
C SER A 38 30.18 8.03 7.25
N THR A 39 30.63 8.36 8.48
CA THR A 39 30.41 9.68 9.08
C THR A 39 31.11 10.78 8.28
N SER A 40 32.38 10.56 7.90
CA SER A 40 33.15 11.51 7.08
C SER A 40 32.49 11.77 5.72
N GLU A 41 32.05 10.71 5.04
CA GLU A 41 31.36 10.78 3.76
C GLU A 41 30.04 11.55 3.87
N LEU A 42 29.24 11.22 4.88
CA LEU A 42 27.96 11.89 5.13
C LEU A 42 28.15 13.39 5.40
N LEU A 43 29.06 13.74 6.31
CA LEU A 43 29.35 15.13 6.68
C LEU A 43 30.14 15.90 5.61
N GLY A 44 30.80 15.22 4.66
CA GLY A 44 31.70 15.83 3.68
C GLY A 44 32.96 16.44 4.32
N LEU A 45 33.34 15.93 5.49
CA LEU A 45 34.47 16.42 6.29
C LEU A 45 35.46 15.27 6.51
N GLY A 46 36.75 15.54 6.41
CA GLY A 46 37.75 14.53 6.75
C GLY A 46 37.83 14.29 8.26
N ASN A 47 38.10 13.04 8.68
CA ASN A 47 38.19 12.61 10.09
C ASN A 47 38.94 13.59 11.01
N LYS A 48 40.06 14.16 10.59
CA LYS A 48 40.84 15.12 11.40
C LYS A 48 40.10 16.41 11.77
N ARG A 49 39.13 16.83 10.95
CA ARG A 49 38.30 18.01 11.21
C ARG A 49 37.09 17.71 12.08
N LEU A 50 36.72 16.44 12.22
CA LEU A 50 35.60 15.99 13.04
C LEU A 50 35.99 15.85 14.50
N LEU A 51 37.19 15.33 14.76
CA LEU A 51 37.69 15.10 16.11
C LEU A 51 37.79 16.40 16.92
N ASP A 52 37.48 16.28 18.20
CA ASP A 52 37.53 17.36 19.19
C ASP A 52 36.62 18.57 18.88
N GLN A 53 35.67 18.42 17.95
CA GLN A 53 34.65 19.42 17.68
C GLN A 53 33.37 19.15 18.49
N PRO A 54 32.66 20.21 18.93
CA PRO A 54 31.30 20.09 19.42
C PRO A 54 30.37 19.53 18.35
N PHE A 55 29.50 18.61 18.73
CA PHE A 55 28.57 17.97 17.84
C PHE A 55 27.69 18.95 17.04
N ASP A 56 27.12 19.96 17.71
CA ASP A 56 26.29 21.00 17.07
C ASP A 56 27.05 21.78 15.98
N SER A 57 28.38 21.93 16.14
CA SER A 57 29.21 22.71 15.22
C SER A 57 29.43 22.04 13.86
N LEU A 58 29.11 20.75 13.74
CA LEU A 58 29.19 20.00 12.49
C LEU A 58 28.09 20.41 11.48
N PHE A 59 27.13 21.20 11.92
CA PHE A 59 25.94 21.56 11.15
C PHE A 59 25.73 23.07 11.10
N ASN A 60 25.14 23.54 10.00
CA ASN A 60 24.53 24.86 9.96
C ASN A 60 23.16 24.86 10.66
N TYR A 61 22.47 23.70 10.64
CA TYR A 61 21.20 23.48 11.32
C TYR A 61 20.98 21.98 11.56
N HIS A 62 20.39 21.60 12.69
CA HIS A 62 19.79 20.29 12.88
C HIS A 62 18.59 20.33 13.81
N SER A 63 17.70 19.36 13.65
CA SER A 63 16.56 19.11 14.53
C SER A 63 16.76 17.90 15.45
N ILE A 64 18.01 17.43 15.60
CA ILE A 64 18.37 16.37 16.56
C ILE A 64 18.19 16.91 17.99
N ASP A 65 17.38 16.23 18.79
CA ASP A 65 17.05 16.63 20.16
C ASP A 65 18.14 16.19 21.16
N LEU A 66 19.21 16.99 21.26
CA LEU A 66 20.34 16.69 22.13
C LEU A 66 19.99 16.75 23.62
N GLU A 67 19.04 17.59 24.03
CA GLU A 67 18.60 17.66 25.42
C GLU A 67 17.92 16.35 25.84
N ARG A 68 17.03 15.84 24.99
CA ARG A 68 16.40 14.54 25.19
C ARG A 68 17.43 13.42 25.20
N ILE A 69 18.36 13.40 24.24
CA ILE A 69 19.42 12.38 24.20
C ILE A 69 20.29 12.45 25.46
N LYS A 70 20.62 13.64 25.94
CA LYS A 70 21.38 13.83 27.18
C LYS A 70 20.64 13.23 28.38
N GLN A 71 19.34 13.53 28.50
CA GLN A 71 18.51 13.01 29.58
C GLN A 71 18.45 11.48 29.57
N TYR A 72 18.11 10.86 28.43
CA TYR A 72 17.99 9.41 28.34
C TYR A 72 19.35 8.70 28.44
N SER A 73 20.34 9.12 27.64
CA SER A 73 21.59 8.39 27.50
C SER A 73 22.60 8.66 28.61
N LEU A 74 22.62 9.85 29.24
CA LEU A 74 23.56 10.14 30.33
C LEU A 74 22.95 10.02 31.73
N VAL A 75 21.67 10.38 31.91
CA VAL A 75 21.03 10.38 33.24
C VAL A 75 20.33 9.06 33.51
N GLU A 76 19.44 8.63 32.61
CA GLU A 76 18.62 7.44 32.82
C GLU A 76 19.33 6.14 32.39
N GLY A 77 20.31 6.25 31.49
CA GLY A 77 21.06 5.11 30.94
C GLY A 77 20.23 4.27 29.96
N VAL A 78 19.28 4.88 29.27
CA VAL A 78 18.37 4.24 28.31
C VAL A 78 18.74 4.66 26.89
N ASP A 79 18.68 3.71 25.95
CA ASP A 79 18.87 3.97 24.52
C ASP A 79 17.78 4.93 24.00
N CYS A 80 18.17 5.94 23.23
CA CYS A 80 17.24 6.91 22.64
C CYS A 80 17.26 6.82 21.12
N GLN A 81 16.08 6.80 20.51
CA GLN A 81 15.90 6.81 19.06
C GLN A 81 15.07 8.02 18.63
N GLN A 82 15.54 8.69 17.58
CA GLN A 82 14.81 9.70 16.84
C GLN A 82 14.70 9.24 15.39
N HIS A 83 13.51 8.81 14.98
CA HIS A 83 13.27 8.24 13.65
C HIS A 83 13.46 9.24 12.50
N ARG A 84 13.44 10.55 12.80
CA ARG A 84 13.62 11.59 11.80
C ARG A 84 14.17 12.87 12.42
N ALA A 85 15.26 13.35 11.84
CA ALA A 85 15.81 14.67 12.04
C ALA A 85 16.21 15.25 10.67
N ASP A 86 15.82 16.48 10.42
CA ASP A 86 16.32 17.29 9.32
C ASP A 86 17.66 17.91 9.74
N VAL A 87 18.67 17.80 8.87
CA VAL A 87 20.02 18.37 9.06
C VAL A 87 20.46 19.17 7.83
N VAL A 88 21.22 20.24 8.06
CA VAL A 88 21.90 21.04 7.04
C VAL A 88 23.38 21.09 7.41
N PHE A 89 24.21 20.51 6.54
CA PHE A 89 25.66 20.43 6.73
C PHE A 89 26.34 21.77 6.45
N SER A 90 27.60 21.91 6.87
CA SER A 90 28.38 23.14 6.67
C SER A 90 28.55 23.54 5.19
N ASP A 91 28.51 22.57 4.27
CA ASP A 91 28.57 22.79 2.82
C ASP A 91 27.19 23.09 2.18
N SER A 92 26.16 23.33 3.00
CA SER A 92 24.78 23.60 2.61
C SER A 92 24.01 22.44 1.97
N ARG A 93 24.57 21.22 1.93
CA ARG A 93 23.77 20.02 1.67
C ARG A 93 22.77 19.83 2.81
N HIS A 94 21.60 19.28 2.48
CA HIS A 94 20.58 18.93 3.47
C HIS A 94 20.28 17.44 3.38
N ALA A 95 19.96 16.82 4.52
CA ALA A 95 19.57 15.43 4.58
C ALA A 95 18.53 15.18 5.67
N LYS A 96 17.80 14.08 5.53
CA LYS A 96 16.99 13.48 6.59
C LYS A 96 17.70 12.27 7.14
N VAL A 97 17.85 12.24 8.46
CA VAL A 97 18.56 11.19 9.17
C VAL A 97 17.70 10.59 10.27
N ALA A 98 17.83 9.29 10.46
CA ALA A 98 17.41 8.61 11.69
C ALA A 98 18.62 8.48 12.61
N VAL A 99 18.44 8.79 13.89
CA VAL A 99 19.50 8.78 14.90
C VAL A 99 19.14 7.80 16.01
N SER A 100 20.02 6.84 16.26
CA SER A 100 19.97 5.96 17.43
C SER A 100 21.17 6.25 18.32
N THR A 101 20.95 6.27 19.64
CA THR A 101 22.00 6.53 20.60
C THR A 101 22.05 5.46 21.68
N ARG A 102 23.26 5.05 22.06
CA ARG A 102 23.52 4.10 23.14
C ARG A 102 24.55 4.65 24.12
N GLN A 103 24.38 4.34 25.40
CA GLN A 103 25.36 4.67 26.42
C GLN A 103 26.51 3.65 26.42
N ILE A 104 27.75 4.13 26.53
CA ILE A 104 28.94 3.30 26.76
C ILE A 104 29.63 3.77 28.04
N LYS A 105 29.93 2.83 28.93
CA LYS A 105 30.74 3.04 30.14
C LYS A 105 32.09 2.36 29.96
N PHE A 106 33.18 3.13 29.99
CA PHE A 106 34.53 2.59 29.84
C PHE A 106 35.51 3.33 30.74
N ASN A 107 36.31 2.60 31.52
CA ASN A 107 37.29 3.14 32.48
C ASN A 107 36.73 4.25 33.40
N GLY A 108 35.48 4.13 33.84
CA GLY A 108 34.81 5.12 34.69
C GLY A 108 34.29 6.37 33.96
N SER A 109 34.52 6.48 32.65
CA SER A 109 34.00 7.54 31.79
C SER A 109 32.73 7.10 31.07
N LEU A 110 31.88 8.09 30.78
CA LEU A 110 30.64 7.95 30.04
C LEU A 110 30.81 8.49 28.62
N TYR A 111 30.33 7.71 27.65
CA TYR A 111 30.31 8.05 26.23
C TYR A 111 28.94 7.77 25.66
N ILE A 112 28.62 8.44 24.54
CA ILE A 112 27.40 8.23 23.79
C ILE A 112 27.77 7.80 22.38
N LEU A 113 27.37 6.58 22.00
CA LEU A 113 27.51 6.09 20.64
C LEU A 113 26.30 6.54 19.84
N PHE A 114 26.54 7.32 18.80
CA PHE A 114 25.55 7.74 17.82
C PHE A 114 25.66 6.86 16.58
N GLU A 115 24.56 6.27 16.16
CA GLU A 115 24.41 5.55 14.90
C GLU A 115 23.39 6.27 14.02
N TRP A 116 23.82 6.69 12.83
CA TRP A 116 23.01 7.44 11.88
C TRP A 116 22.79 6.70 10.59
N ARG A 117 21.58 6.85 10.09
CA ARG A 117 21.19 6.37 8.78
C ARG A 117 20.50 7.49 8.01
N GLN A 118 21.01 7.80 6.82
CA GLN A 118 20.33 8.70 5.90
C GLN A 118 19.08 8.01 5.35
N THR A 119 17.96 8.74 5.30
CA THR A 119 16.65 8.22 4.87
C THR A 119 16.22 8.77 3.50
N ASP A 120 17.00 9.64 2.87
CA ASP A 120 16.57 10.39 1.68
C ASP A 120 16.51 9.55 0.39
N ASP A 121 17.40 8.57 0.23
CA ASP A 121 17.45 7.80 -1.01
C ASP A 121 16.33 6.77 -1.10
N GLU A 122 15.97 6.12 0.01
CA GLU A 122 14.85 5.17 0.03
C GLU A 122 13.53 5.88 -0.29
N ILE A 123 13.26 7.04 0.33
CA ILE A 123 12.00 7.76 0.14
C ILE A 123 11.86 8.36 -1.27
N LYS A 124 12.93 8.90 -1.86
CA LYS A 124 12.88 9.48 -3.21
C LYS A 124 12.73 8.42 -4.29
N HIS A 125 13.40 7.27 -4.17
CA HIS A 125 13.22 6.16 -5.09
C HIS A 125 11.81 5.58 -4.96
N ASP A 126 11.30 5.39 -3.75
CA ASP A 126 9.93 4.92 -3.54
C ASP A 126 8.89 5.89 -4.10
N GLN A 127 9.07 7.20 -3.91
CA GLN A 127 8.15 8.20 -4.47
C GLN A 127 8.21 8.27 -5.99
N ALA A 128 9.40 8.24 -6.58
CA ALA A 128 9.56 8.26 -8.03
C ALA A 128 9.03 6.96 -8.67
N SER A 129 9.27 5.81 -8.04
CA SER A 129 8.74 4.51 -8.45
C SER A 129 7.22 4.51 -8.41
N ASN A 130 6.63 4.94 -7.29
CA ASN A 130 5.18 5.08 -7.16
C ASN A 130 4.60 6.01 -8.24
N GLN A 131 5.17 7.20 -8.45
CA GLN A 131 4.68 8.12 -9.48
C GLN A 131 4.77 7.51 -10.89
N MET A 132 5.85 6.79 -11.19
CA MET A 132 6.00 6.10 -12.47
C MET A 132 4.97 5.00 -12.65
N HIS A 133 4.69 4.22 -11.61
CA HIS A 133 3.66 3.18 -11.61
C HIS A 133 2.26 3.79 -11.80
N GLN A 134 1.95 4.89 -11.12
CA GLN A 134 0.69 5.62 -11.31
C GLN A 134 0.55 6.16 -12.74
N TYR A 135 1.62 6.70 -13.31
CA TYR A 135 1.63 7.20 -14.68
C TYR A 135 1.43 6.09 -15.71
N GLN A 136 2.12 4.95 -15.54
CA GLN A 136 1.96 3.78 -16.40
C GLN A 136 0.54 3.20 -16.30
N ALA A 137 0.00 3.09 -15.09
CA ALA A 137 -1.37 2.66 -14.84
C ALA A 137 -2.39 3.58 -15.54
N ALA A 138 -2.26 4.90 -15.37
CA ALA A 138 -3.12 5.87 -16.04
C ALA A 138 -3.02 5.79 -17.57
N ARG A 139 -1.81 5.61 -18.11
CA ARG A 139 -1.60 5.47 -19.55
C ARG A 139 -2.21 4.18 -20.11
N ASN A 140 -2.10 3.07 -19.39
CA ASN A 140 -2.72 1.80 -19.76
C ASN A 140 -4.24 1.89 -19.69
N LEU A 141 -4.79 2.54 -18.66
CA LEU A 141 -6.21 2.84 -18.55
C LEU A 141 -6.71 3.65 -19.75
N ILE A 142 -6.07 4.78 -20.09
CA ILE A 142 -6.47 5.60 -21.24
C ILE A 142 -6.46 4.79 -22.55
N ARG A 143 -5.46 3.91 -22.73
CA ARG A 143 -5.37 3.05 -23.91
C ARG A 143 -6.48 1.99 -23.94
N GLY A 144 -6.74 1.32 -22.81
CA GLY A 144 -7.82 0.34 -22.68
C GLY A 144 -9.18 0.97 -22.95
N LEU A 145 -9.42 2.15 -22.38
CA LEU A 145 -10.61 2.95 -22.63
C LEU A 145 -10.79 3.33 -24.09
N ALA A 146 -9.72 3.80 -24.74
CA ALA A 146 -9.79 4.14 -26.16
C ALA A 146 -10.17 2.92 -27.00
N HIS A 147 -9.68 1.73 -26.66
CA HIS A 147 -10.06 0.49 -27.33
C HIS A 147 -11.51 0.10 -27.08
N GLU A 148 -11.96 0.10 -25.82
CA GLU A 148 -13.33 -0.28 -25.47
C GLU A 148 -14.37 0.72 -26.01
N ILE A 149 -14.05 2.01 -26.12
CA ILE A 149 -14.93 3.01 -26.75
C ILE A 149 -14.95 2.85 -28.27
N LYS A 150 -13.79 2.57 -28.90
CA LYS A 150 -13.70 2.42 -30.35
C LYS A 150 -14.52 1.22 -30.86
N ASN A 151 -14.67 0.17 -30.05
CA ASN A 151 -15.40 -1.03 -30.42
C ASN A 151 -16.90 -0.76 -30.70
N PRO A 152 -17.72 -0.25 -29.75
CA PRO A 152 -19.10 0.12 -30.02
C PRO A 152 -19.24 1.22 -31.07
N LEU A 153 -18.33 2.21 -31.10
CA LEU A 153 -18.34 3.24 -32.16
C LEU A 153 -18.17 2.65 -33.56
N GLY A 154 -17.33 1.61 -33.70
CA GLY A 154 -17.19 0.83 -34.92
C GLY A 154 -18.49 0.11 -35.30
N GLY A 155 -19.15 -0.49 -34.31
CA GLY A 155 -20.46 -1.15 -34.49
C GLY A 155 -21.56 -0.18 -34.92
N ILE A 156 -21.68 0.98 -34.26
CA ILE A 156 -22.62 2.06 -34.62
C ILE A 156 -22.38 2.51 -36.06
N ARG A 157 -21.11 2.77 -36.41
CA ARG A 157 -20.77 3.21 -37.77
C ARG A 157 -21.10 2.14 -38.81
N GLY A 158 -20.82 0.87 -38.53
CA GLY A 158 -21.13 -0.25 -39.43
C GLY A 158 -22.64 -0.41 -39.65
N ALA A 159 -23.43 -0.43 -38.57
CA ALA A 159 -24.89 -0.51 -38.65
C ALA A 159 -25.51 0.72 -39.34
N ALA A 160 -24.97 1.91 -39.10
CA ALA A 160 -25.39 3.13 -39.79
C ALA A 160 -25.04 3.14 -41.28
N GLN A 161 -23.94 2.48 -41.67
CA GLN A 161 -23.61 2.29 -43.09
C GLN A 161 -24.57 1.31 -43.74
N LEU A 162 -24.89 0.18 -43.11
CA LEU A 162 -25.87 -0.78 -43.63
C LEU A 162 -27.23 -0.13 -43.82
N LEU A 163 -27.70 0.67 -42.85
CA LEU A 163 -28.94 1.45 -42.96
C LEU A 163 -29.07 2.30 -44.23
N GLN A 164 -27.95 2.75 -44.82
CA GLN A 164 -27.98 3.58 -46.04
C GLN A 164 -28.26 2.76 -47.32
N TYR A 165 -28.04 1.44 -47.28
CA TYR A 165 -28.15 0.55 -48.43
C TYR A 165 -29.31 -0.45 -48.32
N GLU A 166 -29.88 -0.64 -47.12
CA GLU A 166 -31.03 -1.54 -46.94
C GLU A 166 -32.33 -0.96 -47.48
N VAL A 167 -33.07 -1.80 -48.21
CA VAL A 167 -34.34 -1.42 -48.86
C VAL A 167 -35.54 -1.98 -48.10
N ASP A 168 -35.35 -3.08 -47.38
CA ASP A 168 -36.39 -3.71 -46.57
C ASP A 168 -36.57 -3.01 -45.22
N GLN A 169 -37.80 -3.03 -44.66
CA GLN A 169 -38.07 -2.40 -43.36
C GLN A 169 -37.49 -3.21 -42.19
N GLN A 170 -37.53 -4.55 -42.27
CA GLN A 170 -37.08 -5.43 -41.19
C GLN A 170 -35.55 -5.34 -41.00
N GLU A 171 -34.79 -5.26 -42.08
CA GLU A 171 -33.33 -5.08 -42.06
C GLU A 171 -32.94 -3.70 -41.50
N ARG A 172 -33.73 -2.67 -41.81
CA ARG A 172 -33.55 -1.32 -41.24
C ARG A 172 -33.82 -1.29 -39.74
N ASP A 173 -34.87 -1.96 -39.29
CA ASP A 173 -35.21 -2.03 -37.86
C ASP A 173 -34.11 -2.78 -37.07
N GLN A 174 -33.57 -3.87 -37.62
CA GLN A 174 -32.43 -4.60 -37.03
C GLN A 174 -31.17 -3.73 -36.91
N CYS A 175 -30.83 -2.96 -37.95
CA CYS A 175 -29.68 -2.06 -37.88
C CYS A 175 -29.89 -0.92 -36.88
N ALA A 176 -31.12 -0.40 -36.75
CA ALA A 176 -31.45 0.60 -35.74
C ALA A 176 -31.33 0.04 -34.32
N GLU A 177 -31.80 -1.18 -34.07
CA GLU A 177 -31.63 -1.88 -32.79
C GLU A 177 -30.14 -2.07 -32.44
N LEU A 178 -29.31 -2.48 -33.40
CA LEU A 178 -27.86 -2.60 -33.21
C LEU A 178 -27.22 -1.27 -32.80
N ILE A 179 -27.63 -0.16 -33.40
CA ILE A 179 -27.13 1.18 -33.02
C ILE A 179 -27.51 1.52 -31.59
N ILE A 180 -28.77 1.28 -31.19
CA ILE A 180 -29.26 1.54 -29.84
C ILE A 180 -28.48 0.69 -28.83
N GLU A 181 -28.30 -0.61 -29.12
CA GLU A 181 -27.55 -1.52 -28.25
C GLU A 181 -26.09 -1.06 -28.06
N GLN A 182 -25.41 -0.63 -29.13
CA GLN A 182 -24.04 -0.11 -29.01
C GLN A 182 -23.98 1.22 -28.25
N ALA A 183 -25.00 2.09 -28.39
CA ALA A 183 -25.09 3.34 -27.63
C ALA A 183 -25.32 3.08 -26.13
N ASP A 184 -26.18 2.12 -25.80
CA ASP A 184 -26.42 1.70 -24.42
C ASP A 184 -25.18 1.06 -23.80
N ARG A 185 -24.44 0.24 -24.55
CA ARG A 185 -23.13 -0.29 -24.12
C ARG A 185 -22.12 0.81 -23.81
N LEU A 186 -22.03 1.86 -24.63
CA LEU A 186 -21.18 3.03 -24.36
C LEU A 186 -21.59 3.74 -23.08
N ARG A 187 -22.89 3.92 -22.88
CA ARG A 187 -23.44 4.54 -21.66
C ARG A 187 -23.07 3.73 -20.43
N GLU A 188 -23.28 2.42 -20.45
CA GLU A 188 -22.90 1.54 -19.34
C GLU A 188 -21.40 1.57 -19.05
N LEU A 189 -20.54 1.65 -20.07
CA LEU A 189 -19.09 1.76 -19.91
C LEU A 189 -18.75 3.07 -19.17
N VAL A 190 -19.32 4.20 -19.60
CA VAL A 190 -19.10 5.51 -18.97
C VAL A 190 -19.61 5.51 -17.53
N ASP A 191 -20.81 4.98 -17.28
CA ASP A 191 -21.41 4.91 -15.95
C ASP A 191 -20.56 4.06 -14.99
N ARG A 192 -19.96 2.95 -15.48
CA ARG A 192 -19.05 2.14 -14.68
C ARG A 192 -17.72 2.83 -14.38
N LEU A 193 -17.22 3.69 -15.27
CA LEU A 193 -15.97 4.44 -15.10
C LEU A 193 -16.08 5.63 -14.16
N LEU A 194 -17.20 6.35 -14.23
CA LEU A 194 -17.51 7.40 -13.26
C LEU A 194 -17.76 6.80 -11.87
N GLY A 195 -17.99 5.49 -11.80
CA GLY A 195 -18.33 4.79 -10.59
C GLY A 195 -19.73 5.17 -10.11
N PRO A 196 -20.17 4.59 -8.99
CA PRO A 196 -21.46 4.90 -8.42
C PRO A 196 -21.51 6.38 -7.96
N ASN A 197 -22.21 7.22 -8.73
CA ASN A 197 -22.44 8.65 -8.45
C ASN A 197 -23.35 8.93 -7.25
N GLN A 198 -24.01 7.90 -6.70
CA GLN A 198 -24.88 8.03 -5.55
C GLN A 198 -24.11 7.76 -4.26
N LEU A 199 -24.19 8.70 -3.31
CA LEU A 199 -23.71 8.48 -1.95
C LEU A 199 -24.41 7.25 -1.33
N PRO A 200 -23.71 6.45 -0.53
CA PRO A 200 -24.27 5.26 0.10
C PRO A 200 -25.42 5.63 1.05
N GLN A 201 -26.53 4.90 0.94
CA GLN A 201 -27.67 5.02 1.85
C GLN A 201 -27.42 4.09 3.04
N LYS A 202 -26.64 4.59 4.02
CA LYS A 202 -26.24 3.80 5.18
C LYS A 202 -27.40 3.65 6.17
N SER A 203 -27.56 2.44 6.71
CA SER A 203 -28.47 2.12 7.80
C SER A 203 -27.83 1.07 8.70
N TYR A 204 -28.33 0.89 9.93
CA TYR A 204 -27.90 -0.23 10.76
C TYR A 204 -28.42 -1.53 10.17
N GLY A 205 -27.50 -2.44 9.83
CA GLY A 205 -27.86 -3.73 9.29
C GLY A 205 -26.84 -4.80 9.63
N ASN A 206 -27.30 -6.04 9.62
CA ASN A 206 -26.47 -7.20 9.88
C ASN A 206 -25.57 -7.47 8.67
N ILE A 207 -24.24 -7.42 8.87
CA ILE A 207 -23.27 -7.65 7.79
C ILE A 207 -23.35 -9.08 7.23
N HIS A 208 -23.61 -10.08 8.08
CA HIS A 208 -23.67 -11.48 7.65
C HIS A 208 -24.84 -11.74 6.71
N GLN A 209 -25.94 -10.96 6.76
CA GLN A 209 -27.02 -11.05 5.76
C GLN A 209 -26.54 -10.68 4.35
N SER A 210 -25.73 -9.62 4.24
CA SER A 210 -25.11 -9.23 2.97
C SER A 210 -24.14 -10.31 2.47
N LEU A 211 -23.29 -10.85 3.36
CA LEU A 211 -22.32 -11.90 3.01
C LEU A 211 -23.00 -13.21 2.60
N GLU A 212 -24.09 -13.60 3.27
CA GLU A 212 -24.89 -14.77 2.91
C GLU A 212 -25.55 -14.62 1.54
N SER A 213 -26.02 -13.40 1.21
CA SER A 213 -26.57 -13.11 -0.11
C SER A 213 -25.52 -13.28 -1.20
N VAL A 214 -24.28 -12.79 -0.98
CA VAL A 214 -23.17 -13.05 -1.90
C VAL A 214 -22.85 -14.53 -1.99
N ALA A 215 -22.73 -15.24 -0.86
CA ALA A 215 -22.41 -16.66 -0.84
C ALA A 215 -23.40 -17.48 -1.70
N ARG A 216 -24.70 -17.20 -1.59
CA ARG A 216 -25.74 -17.84 -2.41
C ARG A 216 -25.59 -17.54 -3.90
N LEU A 217 -25.39 -16.28 -4.26
CA LEU A 217 -25.19 -15.88 -5.66
C LEU A 217 -23.93 -16.54 -6.24
N SER A 218 -22.83 -16.53 -5.50
CA SER A 218 -21.57 -17.14 -5.91
C SER A 218 -21.67 -18.65 -6.10
N THR A 219 -22.51 -19.36 -5.32
CA THR A 219 -22.75 -20.79 -5.55
C THR A 219 -23.57 -21.09 -6.80
N LEU A 220 -24.44 -20.17 -7.24
CA LEU A 220 -25.23 -20.34 -8.47
C LEU A 220 -24.39 -20.08 -9.72
N ASP A 221 -23.47 -19.12 -9.65
CA ASP A 221 -22.54 -18.75 -10.73
C ASP A 221 -21.31 -19.71 -10.82
N ASN A 222 -21.23 -20.74 -9.97
CA ASN A 222 -20.02 -21.55 -9.81
C ASN A 222 -19.88 -22.64 -10.89
N CYS A 223 -19.19 -22.31 -11.99
CA CYS A 223 -18.90 -23.26 -13.07
C CYS A 223 -17.73 -24.22 -12.74
N SER A 224 -16.87 -23.86 -11.77
CA SER A 224 -15.70 -24.62 -11.34
C SER A 224 -15.93 -25.21 -9.94
N ASN A 225 -15.26 -26.33 -9.62
CA ASN A 225 -15.45 -27.07 -8.36
C ASN A 225 -14.84 -26.32 -7.14
N ILE A 226 -15.35 -25.12 -6.85
CA ILE A 226 -14.86 -24.21 -5.81
C ILE A 226 -15.68 -24.40 -4.54
N SER A 227 -14.99 -24.65 -3.42
CA SER A 227 -15.58 -24.68 -2.08
C SER A 227 -15.66 -23.27 -1.50
N LEU A 228 -16.82 -22.89 -0.95
CA LEU A 228 -16.99 -21.61 -0.26
C LEU A 228 -17.12 -21.86 1.25
N VAL A 229 -16.11 -21.44 2.01
CA VAL A 229 -16.03 -21.59 3.47
C VAL A 229 -16.42 -20.29 4.16
N LYS A 230 -17.19 -20.39 5.24
CA LYS A 230 -17.70 -19.24 6.00
C LYS A 230 -17.17 -19.30 7.44
N ASP A 231 -16.43 -18.27 7.85
CA ASP A 231 -15.89 -18.12 9.21
C ASP A 231 -16.38 -16.78 9.80
N TYR A 232 -17.66 -16.76 10.18
CA TYR A 232 -18.29 -15.55 10.69
C TYR A 232 -18.16 -15.43 12.21
N ASP A 233 -17.85 -14.24 12.70
CA ASP A 233 -17.93 -13.91 14.12
C ASP A 233 -19.37 -13.50 14.47
N PRO A 234 -20.14 -14.34 15.20
CA PRO A 234 -21.55 -14.08 15.49
C PRO A 234 -21.75 -12.95 16.52
N SER A 235 -20.68 -12.45 17.15
CA SER A 235 -20.77 -11.37 18.14
C SER A 235 -20.84 -9.98 17.52
N ILE A 236 -20.61 -9.86 16.21
CA ILE A 236 -20.67 -8.59 15.47
C ILE A 236 -22.13 -8.09 15.44
N PRO A 237 -22.44 -6.92 16.04
CA PRO A 237 -23.78 -6.34 16.00
C PRO A 237 -24.08 -5.72 14.63
N ASP A 238 -25.27 -5.14 14.49
CA ASP A 238 -25.62 -4.36 13.30
C ASP A 238 -24.65 -3.19 13.12
N VAL A 239 -24.21 -2.98 11.88
CA VAL A 239 -23.25 -1.95 11.50
C VAL A 239 -23.87 -0.91 10.60
N TYR A 240 -23.42 0.34 10.71
CA TYR A 240 -23.94 1.46 9.93
C TYR A 240 -23.35 1.49 8.52
N ILE A 241 -23.96 0.74 7.59
CA ILE A 241 -23.48 0.53 6.22
C ILE A 241 -24.61 0.58 5.20
N ASP A 242 -24.27 0.76 3.93
CA ASP A 242 -25.16 0.44 2.82
C ASP A 242 -24.94 -1.04 2.44
N GLN A 243 -25.85 -1.90 2.89
CA GLN A 243 -25.76 -3.35 2.70
C GLN A 243 -25.64 -3.75 1.21
N GLY A 244 -26.31 -3.03 0.31
CA GLY A 244 -26.27 -3.31 -1.12
C GLY A 244 -24.91 -2.97 -1.74
N LYS A 245 -24.31 -1.85 -1.34
CA LYS A 245 -22.96 -1.49 -1.79
C LYS A 245 -21.90 -2.43 -1.23
N VAL A 246 -22.00 -2.84 0.04
CA VAL A 246 -21.05 -3.81 0.62
C VAL A 246 -21.20 -5.18 -0.04
N GLN A 247 -22.44 -5.61 -0.33
CA GLN A 247 -22.68 -6.82 -1.12
C GLN A 247 -21.99 -6.75 -2.49
N GLN A 248 -22.08 -5.60 -3.19
CA GLN A 248 -21.42 -5.38 -4.48
C GLN A 248 -19.89 -5.47 -4.38
N VAL A 249 -19.29 -4.88 -3.34
CA VAL A 249 -17.83 -4.96 -3.06
C VAL A 249 -17.40 -6.41 -2.91
N VAL A 250 -18.07 -7.15 -2.02
CA VAL A 250 -17.74 -8.54 -1.71
C VAL A 250 -17.94 -9.42 -2.95
N LEU A 251 -19.02 -9.21 -3.72
CA LEU A 251 -19.27 -9.94 -4.96
C LEU A 251 -18.17 -9.72 -6.01
N ASN A 252 -17.68 -8.49 -6.16
CA ASN A 252 -16.58 -8.20 -7.10
C ASN A 252 -15.30 -8.94 -6.72
N ILE A 253 -14.97 -9.01 -5.43
CA ILE A 253 -13.78 -9.70 -4.94
C ILE A 253 -13.93 -11.22 -5.09
N VAL A 254 -15.08 -11.78 -4.68
CA VAL A 254 -15.34 -13.22 -4.81
C VAL A 254 -15.33 -13.66 -6.27
N ARG A 255 -15.89 -12.88 -7.21
CA ARG A 255 -15.81 -13.17 -8.64
C ARG A 255 -14.37 -13.16 -9.15
N ASN A 256 -13.54 -12.25 -8.66
CA ASN A 256 -12.14 -12.20 -9.07
C ASN A 256 -11.36 -13.43 -8.59
N ALA A 257 -11.67 -13.92 -7.38
CA ALA A 257 -11.15 -15.18 -6.85
C ALA A 257 -11.65 -16.39 -7.66
N GLN A 258 -12.94 -16.47 -7.97
CA GLN A 258 -13.51 -17.55 -8.81
C GLN A 258 -12.84 -17.62 -10.18
N GLN A 259 -12.57 -16.47 -10.80
CA GLN A 259 -11.85 -16.39 -12.07
C GLN A 259 -10.37 -16.79 -11.98
N ALA A 260 -9.75 -16.66 -10.80
CA ALA A 260 -8.39 -17.11 -10.58
C ALA A 260 -8.31 -18.63 -10.33
N LEU A 261 -9.38 -19.22 -9.77
CA LEU A 261 -9.50 -20.64 -9.46
C LEU A 261 -10.12 -21.44 -10.63
N VAL A 262 -9.44 -21.45 -11.77
CA VAL A 262 -9.92 -22.12 -13.00
C VAL A 262 -10.12 -23.63 -12.79
N ASP A 263 -9.20 -24.28 -12.06
CA ASP A 263 -9.22 -25.73 -11.82
C ASP A 263 -9.98 -26.12 -10.53
N GLY A 264 -10.71 -25.19 -9.93
CA GLY A 264 -11.32 -25.34 -8.60
C GLY A 264 -10.39 -24.89 -7.47
N GLY A 265 -10.88 -24.95 -6.24
CA GLY A 265 -10.15 -24.45 -5.08
C GLY A 265 -11.07 -24.11 -3.92
N GLU A 266 -10.61 -23.22 -3.05
CA GLU A 266 -11.33 -22.79 -1.87
C GLU A 266 -11.30 -21.27 -1.75
N ILE A 267 -12.46 -20.69 -1.44
CA ILE A 267 -12.63 -19.29 -1.06
C ILE A 267 -13.18 -19.26 0.36
N THR A 268 -12.53 -18.53 1.25
CA THR A 268 -13.00 -18.32 2.63
C THR A 268 -13.46 -16.87 2.82
N ILE A 269 -14.65 -16.69 3.37
CA ILE A 269 -15.16 -15.38 3.81
C ILE A 269 -15.19 -15.35 5.33
N LYS A 270 -14.44 -14.42 5.92
CA LYS A 270 -14.26 -14.29 7.37
C LYS A 270 -14.64 -12.91 7.86
N THR A 271 -15.22 -12.81 9.06
CA THR A 271 -15.54 -11.51 9.70
C THR A 271 -14.98 -11.43 11.10
N ARG A 272 -14.40 -10.29 11.49
CA ARG A 272 -13.86 -10.03 12.84
C ARG A 272 -14.00 -8.56 13.21
N ILE A 273 -14.01 -8.22 14.50
CA ILE A 273 -13.77 -6.86 14.98
C ILE A 273 -12.28 -6.68 15.28
N ASN A 274 -11.65 -5.71 14.63
CA ASN A 274 -10.26 -5.33 14.90
C ASN A 274 -10.23 -4.13 15.86
N HIS A 275 -9.72 -4.35 17.09
CA HIS A 275 -9.77 -3.38 18.19
C HIS A 275 -8.61 -2.36 18.22
N GLN A 276 -7.59 -2.48 17.35
CA GLN A 276 -6.42 -1.58 17.35
C GLN A 276 -6.00 -1.19 15.93
N HIS A 277 -6.99 -0.88 15.10
CA HIS A 277 -6.73 -0.61 13.71
C HIS A 277 -6.25 0.84 13.48
N ARG A 278 -5.05 1.02 12.91
CA ARG A 278 -4.44 2.32 12.59
C ARG A 278 -4.48 2.56 11.09
N ARG A 279 -5.40 3.41 10.63
CA ARG A 279 -5.31 3.99 9.27
C ARG A 279 -4.24 5.10 9.30
N PRO A 280 -3.30 5.16 8.33
CA PRO A 280 -2.34 6.25 8.24
C PRO A 280 -3.03 7.63 8.32
N GLY A 281 -2.60 8.47 9.25
CA GLY A 281 -3.16 9.82 9.45
C GLY A 281 -4.48 9.92 10.24
N LYS A 282 -5.02 8.83 10.79
CA LYS A 282 -6.21 8.85 11.68
C LYS A 282 -5.94 8.19 13.03
N ALA A 283 -6.68 8.60 14.06
CA ALA A 283 -6.64 7.96 15.39
C ALA A 283 -7.05 6.48 15.30
N PRO A 284 -6.50 5.60 16.16
CA PRO A 284 -6.90 4.20 16.21
C PRO A 284 -8.40 4.08 16.51
N LYS A 285 -9.11 3.30 15.69
CA LYS A 285 -10.55 3.03 15.84
C LYS A 285 -10.79 1.52 15.81
N LYS A 286 -11.92 1.09 16.40
CA LYS A 286 -12.47 -0.24 16.11
C LYS A 286 -12.88 -0.29 14.64
N ALA A 287 -12.59 -1.40 13.97
CA ALA A 287 -12.99 -1.61 12.59
C ALA A 287 -13.64 -2.99 12.45
N LEU A 288 -14.71 -3.04 11.65
CA LEU A 288 -15.20 -4.29 11.10
C LEU A 288 -14.23 -4.73 10.01
N LEU A 289 -13.69 -5.93 10.13
CA LEU A 289 -12.84 -6.58 9.15
C LEU A 289 -13.66 -7.66 8.44
N ILE A 290 -13.75 -7.57 7.12
CA ILE A 290 -14.22 -8.64 6.24
C ILE A 290 -13.02 -9.13 5.45
N GLN A 291 -12.62 -10.38 5.64
CA GLN A 291 -11.51 -11.00 4.91
C GLN A 291 -12.08 -11.96 3.87
N ILE A 292 -11.56 -11.88 2.65
CA ILE A 292 -11.89 -12.80 1.56
C ILE A 292 -10.57 -13.38 1.06
N SER A 293 -10.36 -14.68 1.28
CA SER A 293 -9.11 -15.36 0.90
C SER A 293 -9.36 -16.51 -0.06
N ASP A 294 -8.49 -16.67 -1.05
CA ASP A 294 -8.46 -17.82 -1.96
C ASP A 294 -7.10 -18.52 -1.95
N ASN A 295 -7.08 -19.79 -2.37
CA ASN A 295 -5.86 -20.61 -2.52
C ASN A 295 -5.33 -20.65 -3.96
N GLY A 296 -5.57 -19.59 -4.73
CA GLY A 296 -5.19 -19.49 -6.14
C GLY A 296 -3.71 -19.19 -6.37
N PRO A 297 -3.32 -18.91 -7.63
CA PRO A 297 -1.92 -18.69 -8.02
C PRO A 297 -1.30 -17.40 -7.46
N GLY A 298 -2.08 -16.55 -6.78
CA GLY A 298 -1.66 -15.24 -6.31
C GLY A 298 -1.72 -14.16 -7.39
N ILE A 299 -1.35 -12.95 -7.00
CA ILE A 299 -1.28 -11.76 -7.87
C ILE A 299 0.16 -11.52 -8.29
N ASP A 300 0.37 -11.33 -9.59
CA ASP A 300 1.66 -10.98 -10.17
C ASP A 300 2.22 -9.69 -9.51
N PRO A 301 3.48 -9.70 -9.02
CA PRO A 301 4.08 -8.53 -8.38
C PRO A 301 4.04 -7.26 -9.23
N SER A 302 4.09 -7.38 -10.56
CA SER A 302 4.06 -6.24 -11.50
C SER A 302 2.74 -5.47 -11.50
N VAL A 303 1.63 -6.10 -11.13
CA VAL A 303 0.31 -5.45 -11.09
C VAL A 303 -0.19 -5.16 -9.67
N ARG A 304 0.52 -5.63 -8.64
CA ARG A 304 0.10 -5.49 -7.23
C ARG A 304 -0.14 -4.04 -6.82
N GLU A 305 0.77 -3.13 -7.16
CA GLU A 305 0.66 -1.71 -6.80
C GLU A 305 -0.42 -0.96 -7.59
N THR A 306 -0.90 -1.56 -8.68
CA THR A 306 -1.89 -0.95 -9.57
C THR A 306 -3.20 -1.74 -9.61
N LEU A 307 -3.36 -2.70 -8.69
CA LEU A 307 -4.47 -3.66 -8.65
C LEU A 307 -5.87 -3.02 -8.58
N PHE A 308 -5.97 -1.86 -7.92
CA PHE A 308 -7.23 -1.12 -7.77
C PHE A 308 -7.43 -0.04 -8.85
N TYR A 309 -6.47 0.14 -9.77
CA TYR A 309 -6.67 1.04 -10.90
C TYR A 309 -7.65 0.40 -11.88
N PRO A 310 -8.64 1.17 -12.40
CA PRO A 310 -9.60 0.62 -13.34
C PRO A 310 -8.91 0.09 -14.61
N MET A 311 -9.55 -0.84 -15.31
CA MET A 311 -9.08 -1.40 -16.60
C MET A 311 -7.74 -2.15 -16.53
N ILE A 312 -7.16 -2.34 -15.34
CA ILE A 312 -5.93 -3.13 -15.17
C ILE A 312 -6.32 -4.57 -14.91
N THR A 313 -6.07 -5.41 -15.92
CA THR A 313 -6.30 -6.85 -15.87
C THR A 313 -5.32 -7.54 -16.80
N ASN A 314 -4.76 -8.65 -16.34
CA ASN A 314 -3.97 -9.57 -17.17
C ASN A 314 -4.86 -10.68 -17.77
N LYS A 315 -6.17 -10.64 -17.53
CA LYS A 315 -7.13 -11.68 -17.93
C LYS A 315 -7.90 -11.26 -19.18
N GLU A 316 -7.97 -12.13 -20.19
CA GLU A 316 -8.77 -11.94 -21.40
C GLU A 316 -10.27 -11.86 -21.05
N GLY A 317 -10.97 -10.82 -21.53
CA GLY A 317 -12.41 -10.65 -21.35
C GLY A 317 -12.87 -10.07 -20.00
N GLY A 318 -11.97 -9.83 -19.05
CA GLY A 318 -12.28 -9.11 -17.81
C GLY A 318 -12.35 -7.59 -18.03
N SER A 319 -13.34 -6.90 -17.49
CA SER A 319 -13.42 -5.43 -17.60
C SER A 319 -12.35 -4.70 -16.76
N GLY A 320 -11.73 -5.36 -15.78
CA GLY A 320 -10.79 -4.70 -14.86
C GLY A 320 -11.40 -3.59 -14.00
N LEU A 321 -12.73 -3.47 -13.92
CA LEU A 321 -13.43 -2.44 -13.12
C LEU A 321 -13.88 -2.92 -11.75
N GLY A 322 -13.90 -4.24 -11.51
CA GLY A 322 -14.48 -4.81 -10.30
C GLY A 322 -13.82 -4.30 -9.01
N LEU A 323 -12.48 -4.30 -8.98
CA LEU A 323 -11.72 -3.87 -7.80
C LEU A 323 -11.68 -2.36 -7.63
N SER A 324 -11.67 -1.58 -8.72
CA SER A 324 -11.72 -0.11 -8.63
C SER A 324 -13.06 0.39 -8.10
N ILE A 325 -14.16 -0.24 -8.53
CA ILE A 325 -15.51 0.02 -7.99
C ILE A 325 -15.57 -0.40 -6.51
N ALA A 326 -15.00 -1.55 -6.17
CA ALA A 326 -14.95 -2.02 -4.78
C ALA A 326 -14.21 -1.02 -3.87
N GLN A 327 -13.04 -0.52 -4.29
CA GLN A 327 -12.29 0.49 -3.56
C GLN A 327 -13.11 1.78 -3.37
N THR A 328 -13.70 2.30 -4.45
CA THR A 328 -14.53 3.52 -4.41
C THR A 328 -15.70 3.39 -3.42
N LEU A 329 -16.40 2.25 -3.45
CA LEU A 329 -17.54 2.00 -2.56
C LEU A 329 -17.13 1.92 -1.10
N ILE A 330 -15.99 1.31 -0.80
CA ILE A 330 -15.48 1.21 0.57
C ILE A 330 -14.94 2.56 1.05
N ASP A 331 -14.33 3.36 0.18
CA ASP A 331 -13.92 4.73 0.50
C ASP A 331 -15.13 5.62 0.83
N GLN A 332 -16.25 5.48 0.12
CA GLN A 332 -17.52 6.13 0.46
C GLN A 332 -18.08 5.69 1.84
N HIS A 333 -17.62 4.53 2.34
CA HIS A 333 -17.90 4.04 3.70
C HIS A 333 -16.86 4.49 4.74
N ASP A 334 -15.93 5.39 4.39
CA ASP A 334 -14.77 5.78 5.22
C ASP A 334 -13.84 4.61 5.56
N GLY A 335 -13.98 3.50 4.83
CA GLY A 335 -13.17 2.31 4.93
C GLY A 335 -11.94 2.36 4.03
N TYR A 336 -11.33 1.20 3.83
CA TYR A 336 -10.36 0.92 2.76
C TYR A 336 -10.19 -0.59 2.56
N ILE A 337 -9.47 -0.99 1.50
CA ILE A 337 -9.19 -2.38 1.16
C ILE A 337 -7.67 -2.58 1.08
N GLU A 338 -7.17 -3.62 1.70
CA GLU A 338 -5.79 -4.12 1.53
C GLU A 338 -5.79 -5.45 0.79
N CYS A 339 -4.69 -5.75 0.11
CA CYS A 339 -4.48 -7.04 -0.52
C CYS A 339 -3.09 -7.57 -0.18
N ASP A 340 -3.07 -8.76 0.41
CA ASP A 340 -1.87 -9.56 0.61
C ASP A 340 -1.94 -10.79 -0.29
N SER A 341 -0.83 -11.11 -0.96
CA SER A 341 -0.84 -12.22 -1.90
C SER A 341 0.54 -12.85 -2.09
N TRP A 342 0.55 -14.16 -2.29
CA TRP A 342 1.69 -14.97 -2.70
C TRP A 342 1.18 -16.21 -3.44
N PRO A 343 2.03 -16.97 -4.15
CA PRO A 343 1.57 -18.20 -4.80
C PRO A 343 0.90 -19.16 -3.81
N GLY A 344 -0.34 -19.56 -4.11
CA GLY A 344 -1.18 -20.40 -3.24
C GLY A 344 -2.04 -19.62 -2.24
N HIS A 345 -2.00 -18.28 -2.25
CA HIS A 345 -2.82 -17.46 -1.36
C HIS A 345 -3.05 -16.02 -1.89
N THR A 346 -4.30 -15.60 -1.93
CA THR A 346 -4.66 -14.19 -2.11
C THR A 346 -5.67 -13.82 -1.05
N GLU A 347 -5.44 -12.74 -0.31
CA GLU A 347 -6.34 -12.24 0.72
C GLU A 347 -6.66 -10.77 0.47
N PHE A 348 -7.95 -10.46 0.43
CA PHE A 348 -8.46 -9.09 0.47
C PHE A 348 -9.04 -8.79 1.85
N ASN A 349 -8.52 -7.75 2.48
CA ASN A 349 -8.93 -7.29 3.81
C ASN A 349 -9.70 -5.97 3.67
N ILE A 350 -11.02 -6.02 3.88
CA ILE A 350 -11.91 -4.86 3.81
C ILE A 350 -12.13 -4.33 5.23
N TYR A 351 -11.75 -3.07 5.46
CA TYR A 351 -11.92 -2.41 6.74
C TYR A 351 -13.05 -1.39 6.66
N LEU A 352 -14.04 -1.52 7.54
CA LEU A 352 -15.14 -0.58 7.69
C LEU A 352 -15.12 0.03 9.10
N PRO A 353 -15.41 1.34 9.27
CA PRO A 353 -15.50 1.94 10.59
C PRO A 353 -16.55 1.21 11.45
N PHE A 354 -16.18 0.90 12.69
CA PHE A 354 -17.08 0.33 13.67
C PHE A 354 -17.18 1.27 14.87
N ALA A 355 -18.39 1.70 15.20
CA ALA A 355 -18.71 2.45 16.42
C ALA A 355 -19.57 1.55 17.30
N ASP A 356 -19.29 1.55 18.61
CA ASP A 356 -20.08 0.83 19.60
C ASP A 356 -21.50 1.42 19.74
#